data_AF-A0A9Q3V0U0-F1
#
_entry.id   AF-A0A9Q3V0U0-F1
#
_cell.length_a   1.000
_cell.length_b   1.000
_cell.length_c   1.000
_cell.angle_alpha   90.00
_cell.angle_beta   90.00
_cell.angle_gamma   90.00
#
_symmetry.space_group_name_H-M   'P 1'
#
loop_
_entity.id
_entity.type
_entity.pdbx_description
1 polymer ?
#
loop_
_entity_poly.entity_id
_entity_poly.type
_entity_poly.pdbx_seq_one_letter_code
_entity_poly.pdbx_strand_id
1 'polypeptide(L)'
;MSIITDYKISFGVRKIHEKNFKLMSSTSPSLDAIFFEFRTITSCDSLIRMINAVLDNPPQSEDVLFYTQGLQMLKIGYSETKLYHDVNKYDANPNIAPGDILPTADLREIVKVWRNFVVNGSGLLT
;
A
#
# COMPACT_ATOMS: atom_id res chain seq x y z
N MET A 1 -18.53 -2.09 -8.44
CA MET A 1 -17.47 -1.13 -8.82
C MET A 1 -16.13 -1.78 -8.52
N SER A 2 -15.10 -1.49 -9.31
CA SER A 2 -13.76 -2.05 -9.10
C SER A 2 -12.96 -1.07 -8.25
N ILE A 3 -12.29 -1.56 -7.20
CA ILE A 3 -11.41 -0.77 -6.33
C ILE A 3 -10.37 0.02 -7.15
N ILE A 4 -9.91 -0.52 -8.27
CA ILE A 4 -9.01 0.20 -9.19
C ILE A 4 -9.65 1.47 -9.75
N THR A 5 -10.94 1.42 -10.07
CA THR A 5 -11.70 2.59 -10.55
C THR A 5 -11.94 3.60 -9.43
N ASP A 6 -12.29 3.12 -8.23
CA ASP A 6 -12.63 3.98 -7.09
C ASP A 6 -11.43 4.84 -6.64
N TYR A 7 -10.23 4.26 -6.63
CA TYR A 7 -8.98 4.96 -6.30
C TYR A 7 -8.25 5.53 -7.54
N LYS A 8 -8.85 5.43 -8.73
CA LYS A 8 -8.27 5.79 -10.04
C LYS A 8 -6.84 5.28 -10.22
N ILE A 9 -6.61 4.03 -9.83
CA ILE A 9 -5.30 3.41 -9.87
C ILE A 9 -4.90 3.14 -11.32
N SER A 10 -3.70 3.58 -11.66
CA SER A 10 -3.03 3.30 -12.93
C SER A 10 -1.62 2.79 -12.66
N PHE A 11 -1.13 1.93 -13.54
CA PHE A 11 0.22 1.38 -13.45
C PHE A 11 1.05 1.80 -14.64
N GLY A 12 2.35 2.00 -14.40
CA GLY A 12 3.27 2.43 -15.43
C GLY A 12 4.68 1.90 -15.21
N VAL A 13 5.48 2.03 -16.26
CA VAL A 13 6.92 1.81 -16.21
C VAL A 13 7.60 3.11 -16.65
N ARG A 14 8.47 3.65 -15.80
CA ARG A 14 9.27 4.84 -16.11
C ARG A 14 10.73 4.46 -16.19
N LYS A 15 11.39 4.85 -17.28
CA LYS A 15 12.84 4.70 -17.45
C LYS A 15 13.56 5.85 -16.76
N ILE A 16 14.48 5.55 -15.85
CA ILE A 16 15.33 6.50 -15.13
C ILE A 16 16.77 5.98 -15.17
N HIS A 17 17.70 6.77 -15.74
CA HIS A 17 19.12 6.40 -15.87
C HIS A 17 19.33 4.95 -16.36
N GLU A 18 18.70 4.61 -17.50
CA GLU A 18 18.73 3.27 -18.11
C GLU A 18 18.04 2.12 -17.36
N LYS A 19 17.39 2.39 -16.22
CA LYS A 19 16.64 1.39 -15.45
C LYS A 19 15.14 1.62 -15.54
N ASN A 20 14.38 0.54 -15.73
CA ASN A 20 12.92 0.58 -15.72
C ASN A 20 12.39 0.48 -14.28
N PHE A 21 11.57 1.44 -13.88
CA PHE A 21 10.90 1.47 -12.58
C PHE A 21 9.41 1.31 -12.77
N LYS A 22 8.84 0.30 -12.10
CA LYS A 22 7.39 0.14 -11.99
C LYS A 22 6.85 1.18 -11.01
N LEU A 23 5.73 1.81 -11.35
CA LEU A 23 5.05 2.80 -10.54
C LEU A 23 3.54 2.58 -10.54
N MET A 24 2.92 2.95 -9.42
CA MET A 24 1.49 3.13 -9.28
C MET A 24 1.22 4.64 -9.25
N SER A 25 0.09 5.05 -9.82
CA SER A 25 -0.48 6.37 -9.59
C SER A 25 -1.96 6.22 -9.24
N SER A 26 -2.44 7.02 -8.29
CA SER A 26 -3.79 7.01 -7.76
C SER A 26 -4.22 8.42 -7.34
N THR A 27 -5.45 8.55 -6.84
CA THR A 27 -5.87 9.81 -6.18
C THR A 27 -5.22 10.04 -4.82
N SER A 28 -4.51 9.05 -4.27
CA SER A 28 -3.83 9.15 -2.99
C SER A 28 -2.31 9.23 -3.18
N PRO A 29 -1.70 10.40 -2.91
CA PRO A 29 -0.24 10.51 -2.90
C PRO A 29 0.43 9.56 -1.90
N SER A 30 -0.28 9.19 -0.83
CA SER A 30 0.17 8.22 0.17
C SER A 30 0.28 6.82 -0.40
N LEU A 31 -0.73 6.37 -1.17
CA LEU A 31 -0.65 5.09 -1.87
C LEU A 31 0.48 5.09 -2.88
N ASP A 32 0.59 6.14 -3.69
CA ASP A 32 1.64 6.25 -4.73
C ASP A 32 3.04 6.10 -4.13
N ALA A 33 3.29 6.81 -3.03
CA ALA A 33 4.58 6.79 -2.37
C ALA A 33 4.88 5.46 -1.68
N ILE A 34 3.90 4.86 -0.99
CA ILE A 34 4.06 3.58 -0.30
C ILE A 34 4.31 2.46 -1.30
N PHE A 35 3.51 2.37 -2.36
CA PHE A 35 3.64 1.31 -3.37
C PHE A 35 4.92 1.41 -4.21
N PHE A 36 5.54 2.59 -4.26
CA PHE A 36 6.88 2.74 -4.81
C PHE A 36 7.93 1.87 -4.08
N GLU A 37 7.69 1.44 -2.84
CA GLU A 37 8.62 0.57 -2.10
C GLU A 37 8.36 -0.92 -2.30
N PHE A 38 7.14 -1.31 -2.67
CA PHE A 38 6.73 -2.71 -2.82
C PHE A 38 7.01 -3.26 -4.22
N ARG A 39 8.23 -3.11 -4.75
CA ARG A 39 8.57 -3.46 -6.14
C ARG A 39 8.87 -4.94 -6.39
N THR A 40 8.82 -5.77 -5.36
CA THR A 40 9.11 -7.20 -5.46
C THR A 40 7.89 -8.04 -5.08
N ILE A 41 7.82 -9.25 -5.61
CA ILE A 41 6.77 -10.22 -5.25
C ILE A 41 6.81 -10.48 -3.74
N THR A 42 8.00 -10.69 -3.19
CA THR A 42 8.21 -10.94 -1.75
C THR A 42 7.69 -9.79 -0.89
N SER A 43 8.00 -8.53 -1.23
CA SER A 43 7.48 -7.39 -0.48
C SER A 43 5.95 -7.31 -0.54
N CYS A 44 5.36 -7.60 -1.69
CA CYS A 44 3.90 -7.62 -1.84
C CYS A 44 3.26 -8.75 -1.02
N ASP A 45 3.83 -9.96 -1.08
CA ASP A 45 3.33 -11.12 -0.33
C ASP A 45 3.42 -10.92 1.18
N SER A 46 4.50 -10.30 1.66
CA SER A 46 4.63 -9.93 3.08
C SER A 46 3.52 -8.97 3.52
N LEU A 47 3.21 -7.94 2.72
CA LEU A 47 2.15 -7.00 3.04
C LEU A 47 0.76 -7.66 2.98
N ILE A 48 0.47 -8.46 1.95
CA ILE A 48 -0.80 -9.21 1.85
C ILE A 48 -0.99 -10.13 3.06
N ARG A 49 0.06 -10.86 3.45
CA ARG A 49 0.00 -11.76 4.61
C ARG A 49 -0.34 -11.00 5.89
N MET A 50 0.25 -9.82 6.09
CA MET A 50 -0.04 -8.99 7.25
C MET A 50 -1.47 -8.47 7.24
N ILE A 51 -1.95 -7.98 6.10
CA ILE A 51 -3.33 -7.52 5.94
C ILE A 51 -4.32 -8.66 6.20
N ASN A 52 -4.06 -9.85 5.66
CA ASN A 52 -4.90 -11.02 5.92
C ASN A 52 -4.88 -11.40 7.40
N ALA A 53 -3.73 -11.37 8.07
CA ALA A 53 -3.66 -11.64 9.50
C ALA A 53 -4.54 -10.67 10.31
N VAL A 54 -4.64 -9.42 9.91
CA VAL A 54 -5.54 -8.44 10.55
C VAL A 54 -7.01 -8.69 10.18
N LEU A 55 -7.33 -9.02 8.93
CA LEU A 55 -8.71 -9.25 8.51
C LEU A 55 -9.30 -10.58 9.00
N ASP A 56 -8.46 -11.60 9.19
CA ASP A 56 -8.88 -12.92 9.66
C ASP A 56 -9.04 -12.96 11.19
N ASN A 57 -8.53 -11.97 11.91
CA ASN A 57 -8.67 -11.82 13.36
C ASN A 57 -9.59 -10.61 13.67
N PRO A 58 -10.77 -10.81 14.29
CA PRO A 58 -11.75 -9.74 14.54
C PRO A 58 -11.23 -8.55 15.37
N PRO A 59 -12.02 -7.46 15.57
CA PRO A 59 -11.60 -6.15 16.10
C PRO A 59 -10.92 -6.12 17.49
N GLN A 60 -10.73 -7.27 18.14
CA GLN A 60 -10.00 -7.40 19.40
C GLN A 60 -8.48 -7.42 19.19
N SER A 61 -7.98 -7.58 17.95
CA SER A 61 -6.55 -7.50 17.66
C SER A 61 -6.08 -6.05 17.60
N GLU A 62 -4.92 -5.79 18.21
CA GLU A 62 -4.23 -4.50 18.09
C GLU A 62 -3.87 -4.22 16.63
N ASP A 63 -3.90 -2.94 16.25
CA ASP A 63 -3.47 -2.49 14.94
C ASP A 63 -2.00 -2.88 14.71
N VAL A 64 -1.70 -3.40 13.51
CA VAL A 64 -0.33 -3.78 13.16
C VAL A 64 0.36 -2.58 12.50
N LEU A 65 1.57 -2.28 12.96
CA LEU A 65 2.42 -1.25 12.36
C LEU A 65 3.38 -1.89 11.35
N PHE A 66 3.31 -1.42 10.10
CA PHE A 66 4.25 -1.78 9.03
C PHE A 66 5.10 -0.56 8.67
N TYR A 67 6.42 -0.70 8.78
CA TYR A 67 7.36 0.37 8.46
C TYR A 67 8.01 0.14 7.10
N THR A 68 8.11 1.20 6.31
CA THR A 68 8.79 1.17 5.02
C THR A 68 10.23 1.69 5.16
N GLN A 69 11.07 1.44 4.15
CA GLN A 69 12.46 1.95 4.12
C GLN A 69 12.50 3.46 3.86
N GLY A 70 11.50 4.02 3.20
CA GLY A 70 11.32 5.46 2.98
C GLY A 70 10.77 6.21 4.19
N LEU A 71 10.82 5.62 5.39
CA LEU A 71 10.32 6.20 6.65
C LEU A 71 8.81 6.45 6.65
N GLN A 72 8.06 5.73 5.82
CA GLN A 72 6.60 5.74 5.84
C GLN A 72 6.11 4.61 6.73
N MET A 73 4.85 4.70 7.14
CA MET A 73 4.25 3.72 8.03
C MET A 73 2.79 3.46 7.65
N LEU A 74 2.38 2.20 7.69
CA LEU A 74 0.98 1.78 7.64
C LEU A 74 0.58 1.32 9.03
N LYS A 75 -0.53 1.85 9.54
CA LYS A 75 -1.21 1.33 10.72
C LYS A 75 -2.45 0.58 10.25
N ILE A 76 -2.35 -0.75 10.24
CA ILE A 76 -3.32 -1.67 9.64
C ILE A 76 -4.25 -2.17 10.73
N GLY A 77 -5.45 -1.59 10.80
CA GLY A 77 -6.54 -2.05 11.66
C GLY A 77 -7.54 -2.93 10.91
N TYR A 78 -8.47 -3.53 11.65
CA TYR A 78 -9.47 -4.44 11.06
C TYR A 78 -10.33 -3.77 9.98
N SER A 79 -10.90 -2.59 10.29
CA SER A 79 -11.80 -1.87 9.37
C SER A 79 -11.05 -0.97 8.39
N GLU A 80 -9.98 -0.32 8.85
CA GLU A 80 -9.30 0.76 8.13
C GLU A 80 -7.78 0.68 8.34
N THR A 81 -7.07 1.06 7.29
CA THR A 81 -5.63 1.26 7.31
C THR A 81 -5.34 2.75 7.20
N LYS A 82 -4.41 3.22 8.03
CA LYS A 82 -3.97 4.62 8.06
C LYS A 82 -2.54 4.70 7.53
N LEU A 83 -2.31 5.62 6.60
CA LEU A 83 -1.03 5.82 5.93
C LEU A 83 -0.35 7.07 6.50
N TYR A 84 0.90 6.93 6.94
CA TYR A 84 1.71 8.02 7.47
C TYR A 84 2.98 8.16 6.64
N HIS A 85 3.31 9.39 6.26
CA HIS A 85 4.48 9.68 5.41
C HIS A 85 5.80 9.80 6.19
N ASP A 86 5.75 9.88 7.51
CA ASP A 86 6.92 10.13 8.35
C ASP A 86 6.74 9.44 9.70
N VAL A 87 7.44 8.32 9.86
CA VAL A 87 7.43 7.52 11.08
C VAL A 87 7.95 8.31 12.28
N ASN A 88 8.94 9.19 12.09
CA ASN A 88 9.50 9.96 13.20
C ASN A 88 8.47 10.95 13.76
N LYS A 89 7.63 11.52 12.89
CA LYS A 89 6.51 12.37 13.35
C LYS A 89 5.45 11.58 14.09
N TYR A 90 5.16 10.36 13.65
CA TYR A 90 4.24 9.48 14.36
C TYR A 90 4.79 9.08 15.73
N ASP A 91 6.06 8.69 15.81
CA ASP A 91 6.71 8.30 17.07
C ASP A 91 6.76 9.47 18.07
N ALA A 92 6.99 10.68 17.58
CA ALA A 92 6.97 11.89 18.40
C ALA A 92 5.54 12.28 18.86
N ASN A 93 4.52 12.00 18.05
CA ASN A 93 3.12 12.26 18.36
C ASN A 93 2.18 11.28 17.64
N PRO A 94 1.74 10.20 18.29
CA PRO A 94 0.86 9.19 17.67
C PRO A 94 -0.54 9.70 17.29
N ASN A 95 -0.90 10.92 17.71
CA ASN A 95 -2.19 11.54 17.42
C ASN A 95 -2.17 12.41 16.14
N ILE A 96 -1.06 12.44 15.39
CA ILE A 96 -1.03 13.14 14.11
C ILE A 96 -2.08 12.58 13.14
N ALA A 97 -2.62 13.45 12.29
CA ALA A 97 -3.51 13.03 11.23
C ALA A 97 -2.73 12.14 10.23
N PRO A 98 -3.30 11.02 9.78
CA PRO A 98 -2.71 10.25 8.70
C PRO A 98 -2.77 11.04 7.40
N GLY A 99 -1.82 10.76 6.50
CA GLY A 99 -1.82 11.31 5.15
C GLY A 99 -2.94 10.73 4.29
N ASP A 100 -3.42 9.52 4.60
CA ASP A 100 -4.61 8.92 3.99
C ASP A 100 -5.21 7.81 4.87
N ILE A 101 -6.49 7.52 4.65
CA ILE A 101 -7.23 6.45 5.33
C ILE A 101 -8.06 5.70 4.29
N LEU A 102 -7.95 4.37 4.28
CA LEU A 102 -8.73 3.52 3.38
C LEU A 102 -9.21 2.26 4.10
N PRO A 103 -10.33 1.65 3.67
CA PRO A 103 -10.74 0.35 4.17
C PRO A 103 -9.61 -0.68 4.00
N THR A 104 -9.35 -1.49 5.03
CA THR A 104 -8.28 -2.49 4.99
C THR A 104 -8.53 -3.56 3.93
N ALA A 105 -9.80 -3.88 3.67
CA ALA A 105 -10.20 -4.74 2.56
C ALA A 105 -9.81 -4.15 1.20
N ASP A 106 -9.96 -2.83 1.02
CA ASP A 106 -9.57 -2.16 -0.22
C ASP A 106 -8.06 -2.19 -0.42
N LEU A 107 -7.30 -1.87 0.63
CA LEU A 107 -5.84 -1.97 0.60
C LEU A 107 -5.40 -3.37 0.16
N ARG A 108 -6.01 -4.44 0.68
CA ARG A 108 -5.68 -5.81 0.27
C ARG A 108 -5.81 -6.01 -1.24
N GLU A 109 -6.92 -5.56 -1.83
CA GLU A 109 -7.15 -5.72 -3.26
C GLU A 109 -6.21 -4.85 -4.08
N ILE A 110 -5.89 -3.62 -3.63
CA ILE A 110 -4.88 -2.76 -4.26
C ILE A 110 -3.52 -3.48 -4.27
N VAL A 111 -3.09 -4.06 -3.14
CA VAL A 111 -1.81 -4.80 -3.07
C VAL A 111 -1.82 -6.02 -3.99
N LYS A 112 -2.93 -6.75 -4.10
CA LYS A 112 -3.04 -7.90 -5.03
C LYS A 112 -2.90 -7.47 -6.49
N VAL A 113 -3.58 -6.40 -6.90
CA VAL A 113 -3.49 -5.92 -8.28
C VAL A 113 -2.09 -5.37 -8.57
N TRP A 114 -1.50 -4.63 -7.61
CA TRP A 114 -0.12 -4.17 -7.72
C TRP A 114 0.87 -5.34 -7.84
N ARG A 115 0.74 -6.36 -7.00
CA ARG A 115 1.54 -7.58 -7.07
C ARG A 115 1.46 -8.21 -8.46
N ASN A 116 0.25 -8.34 -9.02
CA ASN A 116 0.08 -8.88 -10.36
C ASN A 116 0.83 -8.06 -11.42
N PHE A 117 0.81 -6.73 -11.32
CA PHE A 117 1.62 -5.86 -12.19
C PHE A 117 3.13 -6.04 -11.96
N VAL A 118 3.57 -6.18 -10.71
CA VAL A 118 4.97 -6.47 -10.35
C VAL A 118 5.46 -7.80 -10.93
N VAL A 119 4.61 -8.84 -10.97
CA VAL A 119 4.94 -10.13 -11.60
C VAL A 119 4.94 -10.01 -13.13
N ASN A 120 3.85 -9.51 -13.71
CA ASN A 120 3.56 -9.71 -15.14
C ASN A 120 4.07 -8.57 -16.04
N GLY A 121 4.46 -7.42 -15.48
CA GLY A 121 5.23 -6.37 -16.17
C GLY A 121 4.58 -5.64 -17.34
N SER A 122 3.47 -6.11 -17.90
CA SER A 122 2.82 -5.52 -19.07
C SER A 122 1.37 -5.97 -19.30
N GLY A 123 0.71 -6.52 -18.28
CA GLY A 123 -0.71 -6.89 -18.40
C GLY A 123 -1.60 -5.65 -18.29
N LEU A 124 -2.05 -5.11 -19.42
CA LEU A 124 -3.32 -4.38 -19.47
C LEU A 124 -4.36 -5.23 -18.73
N LEU A 125 -5.02 -4.64 -17.75
CA LEU A 125 -6.32 -5.12 -17.31
C LEU A 125 -7.29 -4.86 -18.48
N THR A 126 -7.31 -5.78 -19.45
CA THR A 126 -8.39 -5.88 -20.45
C THR A 126 -9.55 -6.66 -19.86
#